data_AF-A0A328F921-F1
#
_entry.id   AF-A0A328F921-F1
#
_cell.length_a   1.000
_cell.length_b   1.000
_cell.length_c   1.000
_cell.angle_alpha   90.00
_cell.angle_beta   90.00
_cell.angle_gamma   90.00
#
_symmetry.space_group_name_H-M   'P 1'
#
loop_
_entity.id
_entity.type
_entity.pdbx_description
1 polymer ?
#
loop_
_entity_poly.entity_id
_entity_poly.type
_entity_poly.pdbx_seq_one_letter_code
_entity_poly.pdbx_strand_id
1 'polypeptide(L)'
;MTPASNIAPRLNRTICMHVCQAQYYSIIKHAIQFRIILDMVIKEHPNIFPPEIACGYTMKEIRVSKKLKLKIRRIVIAGVSYTIRPSFAMPYMTGFVKDVEKPLFLRKFAVPFWALSHCFGKNPMYWYRLEATIGRYSLVGTTIKSPEKLPQHLSADEKHTRLLGEKTYIATTVGNNC
;
A
#
# COMPACT_ATOMS: atom_id res chain seq x y z
N MET A 1 -28.92 5.27 21.13
CA MET A 1 -27.84 4.85 20.22
C MET A 1 -28.03 5.61 18.91
N THR A 2 -27.22 6.63 18.66
CA THR A 2 -27.21 7.32 17.36
C THR A 2 -26.70 6.35 16.29
N PRO A 3 -27.39 6.20 15.15
CA PRO A 3 -26.92 5.34 14.08
C PRO A 3 -25.57 5.87 13.57
N ALA A 4 -24.57 4.99 13.53
CA ALA A 4 -23.28 5.30 12.93
C ALA A 4 -23.53 5.83 11.52
N SER A 5 -23.05 7.04 11.24
CA SER A 5 -23.18 7.65 9.92
C SER A 5 -22.59 6.70 8.88
N ASN A 6 -23.41 6.33 7.88
CA ASN A 6 -23.04 5.53 6.72
C ASN A 6 -22.09 6.31 5.79
N ILE A 7 -20.97 6.79 6.33
CA ILE A 7 -19.88 7.34 5.53
C ILE A 7 -19.18 6.13 4.95
N ALA A 8 -19.49 5.82 3.68
CA ALA A 8 -18.75 4.83 2.92
C ALA A 8 -17.24 5.06 3.16
N PRO A 9 -16.49 4.02 3.59
CA PRO A 9 -15.08 4.18 3.93
C PRO A 9 -14.38 4.82 2.75
N ARG A 10 -13.58 5.86 3.03
CA ARG A 10 -12.90 6.66 2.01
C ARG A 10 -12.12 5.72 1.09
N LEU A 11 -12.64 5.44 -0.10
CA LEU A 11 -12.03 4.49 -1.03
C LEU A 11 -10.60 4.94 -1.32
N ASN A 12 -9.64 4.02 -1.18
CA ASN A 12 -8.24 4.32 -1.44
C ASN A 12 -8.02 4.49 -2.94
N ARG A 13 -8.04 5.75 -3.42
CA ARG A 13 -7.81 6.10 -4.84
C ARG A 13 -6.32 6.22 -5.17
N THR A 14 -5.53 5.25 -4.70
CA THR A 14 -4.09 5.19 -4.95
C THR A 14 -3.76 3.90 -5.67
N ILE A 15 -3.16 4.01 -6.85
CA ILE A 15 -2.69 2.88 -7.64
C ILE A 15 -1.17 2.80 -7.45
N CYS A 16 -0.67 1.63 -7.07
CA CYS A 16 0.76 1.39 -6.90
C CYS A 16 1.37 0.92 -8.23
N MET A 17 2.20 1.75 -8.83
CA MET A 17 2.92 1.42 -10.06
C MET A 17 4.32 0.88 -9.72
N HIS A 18 4.66 -0.29 -10.25
CA HIS A 18 6.02 -0.82 -10.13
C HIS A 18 6.96 -0.05 -11.07
N VAL A 19 7.96 0.64 -10.50
CA VAL A 19 8.93 1.44 -11.27
C VAL A 19 10.17 1.67 -10.41
N CYS A 20 11.35 1.69 -11.02
CA CYS A 20 12.57 2.00 -10.28
C CYS A 20 12.69 3.51 -10.00
N GLN A 21 13.39 3.87 -8.93
CA GLN A 21 13.45 5.26 -8.47
C GLN A 21 14.11 6.21 -9.50
N ALA A 22 15.19 5.77 -10.16
CA ALA A 22 15.89 6.58 -11.15
C ALA A 22 15.02 6.87 -12.38
N GLN A 23 14.41 5.84 -12.96
CA GLN A 23 13.50 5.97 -14.10
C GLN A 23 12.32 6.88 -13.77
N TYR A 24 11.74 6.73 -12.57
CA TYR A 24 10.62 7.56 -12.14
C TYR A 24 10.95 9.06 -12.13
N TYR A 25 12.14 9.43 -11.67
CA TYR A 25 12.56 10.84 -11.66
C TYR A 25 12.74 11.43 -13.06
N SER A 26 13.15 10.62 -14.03
CA SER A 26 13.24 11.05 -15.43
C SER A 26 11.86 11.27 -16.03
N ILE A 27 10.91 10.35 -15.81
CA ILE A 27 9.61 10.39 -16.51
C ILE A 27 8.56 11.30 -15.86
N ILE A 28 8.68 11.61 -14.55
CA ILE A 28 7.58 12.25 -13.80
C ILE A 28 7.15 13.62 -14.34
N LYS A 29 8.08 14.37 -14.93
CA LYS A 29 7.80 15.69 -15.52
C LYS A 29 7.20 15.58 -16.93
N HIS A 30 7.53 14.52 -17.68
CA HIS A 30 7.16 14.38 -19.08
C HIS A 30 5.87 13.57 -19.23
N ALA A 31 4.78 14.20 -19.70
CA ALA A 31 3.46 13.57 -19.83
C ALA A 31 3.47 12.33 -20.72
N ILE A 32 4.10 12.45 -21.89
CA ILE A 32 4.14 11.42 -22.92
C ILE A 32 4.93 10.21 -22.42
N GLN A 33 6.15 10.42 -21.91
CA GLN A 33 6.98 9.33 -21.38
C GLN A 33 6.31 8.58 -20.23
N PHE A 34 5.66 9.32 -19.31
CA PHE A 34 4.94 8.69 -18.22
C PHE A 34 3.75 7.85 -18.71
N ARG A 35 3.04 8.32 -19.75
CA ARG A 35 1.94 7.57 -20.38
C ARG A 35 2.44 6.28 -21.00
N ILE A 36 3.56 6.29 -21.74
CA ILE A 36 4.17 5.08 -22.31
C ILE A 36 4.44 4.03 -21.21
N ILE A 37 5.06 4.43 -20.10
CA ILE A 37 5.32 3.50 -18.98
C ILE A 37 4.01 3.01 -18.36
N LEU A 38 3.05 3.90 -18.16
CA LEU A 38 1.76 3.56 -17.55
C LEU A 38 0.95 2.59 -18.43
N ASP A 39 0.96 2.76 -19.75
CA ASP A 39 0.29 1.88 -20.71
C ASP A 39 0.91 0.48 -20.70
N MET A 40 2.24 0.37 -20.58
CA MET A 40 2.91 -0.93 -20.38
C MET A 40 2.44 -1.61 -19.09
N VAL A 41 2.35 -0.87 -18.00
CA VAL A 41 1.89 -1.41 -16.71
C VAL A 41 0.41 -1.80 -16.74
N ILE A 42 -0.44 -1.06 -17.46
CA ILE A 42 -1.86 -1.42 -17.66
C ILE A 42 -1.97 -2.76 -18.42
N LYS A 43 -1.11 -2.96 -19.43
CA LYS A 43 -1.07 -4.21 -20.20
C LYS A 43 -0.58 -5.40 -19.37
N GLU A 44 0.48 -5.21 -18.58
CA GLU A 44 1.07 -6.28 -17.76
C GLU A 44 0.21 -6.63 -16.53
N HIS A 45 -0.42 -5.62 -15.93
CA HIS A 45 -1.10 -5.75 -14.65
C HIS A 45 -2.46 -5.02 -14.62
N PRO A 46 -3.44 -5.41 -15.46
CA PRO A 46 -4.73 -4.71 -15.52
C PRO A 46 -5.48 -4.73 -14.17
N ASN A 47 -5.28 -5.78 -13.36
CA ASN A 47 -5.97 -5.99 -12.08
C ASN A 47 -5.66 -4.93 -11.00
N ILE A 48 -4.58 -4.14 -11.14
CA ILE A 48 -4.27 -3.06 -10.18
C ILE A 48 -5.05 -1.78 -10.48
N PHE A 49 -5.71 -1.72 -11.64
CA PHE A 49 -6.52 -0.61 -12.10
C PHE A 49 -8.01 -0.94 -11.93
N PRO A 50 -8.86 0.08 -11.78
CA PRO A 50 -10.30 -0.12 -11.85
C PRO A 50 -10.70 -0.54 -13.28
N PRO A 51 -11.75 -1.36 -13.47
CA PRO A 51 -12.11 -1.95 -14.77
C PRO A 51 -12.37 -0.91 -15.86
N GLU A 52 -12.80 0.29 -15.49
CA GLU A 52 -13.05 1.40 -16.41
C GLU A 52 -11.77 1.93 -17.08
N ILE A 53 -10.58 1.48 -16.67
CA ILE A 53 -9.32 1.78 -17.37
C ILE A 53 -9.35 1.29 -18.83
N ALA A 54 -10.16 0.28 -19.14
CA ALA A 54 -10.37 -0.22 -20.50
C ALA A 54 -10.94 0.87 -21.44
N CYS A 55 -11.68 1.84 -20.89
CA CYS A 55 -12.18 3.00 -21.64
C CYS A 55 -11.15 4.13 -21.76
N GLY A 56 -9.93 3.93 -21.25
CA GLY A 56 -8.85 4.90 -21.24
C GLY A 56 -8.83 5.78 -20.00
N TYR A 57 -7.93 6.77 -20.02
CA TYR A 57 -7.72 7.70 -18.91
C TYR A 57 -7.18 9.04 -19.40
N THR A 58 -7.27 10.08 -18.57
CA THR A 58 -6.66 11.38 -18.84
C THR A 58 -5.58 11.70 -17.81
N MET A 59 -4.51 12.35 -18.27
CA MET A 59 -3.46 12.88 -17.41
C MET A 59 -3.99 14.12 -16.69
N LYS A 60 -3.80 14.20 -15.38
CA LYS A 60 -4.27 15.32 -14.55
C LYS A 60 -3.09 16.19 -14.10
N GLU A 61 -3.01 16.49 -12.80
CA GLU A 61 -1.96 17.30 -12.19
C GLU A 61 -0.78 16.46 -11.66
N ILE A 62 0.34 17.14 -11.41
CA ILE A 62 1.41 16.64 -10.56
C ILE A 62 1.23 17.23 -9.16
N ARG A 63 1.27 16.39 -8.13
CA ARG A 63 1.27 16.80 -6.72
C ARG A 63 2.62 16.54 -6.09
N VAL A 64 3.00 17.37 -5.13
CA VAL A 64 4.19 17.13 -4.30
C VAL A 64 3.74 16.61 -2.95
N SER A 65 4.27 15.45 -2.55
CA SER A 65 4.05 14.93 -1.19
C SER A 65 4.63 15.88 -0.15
N LYS A 66 3.85 16.28 0.84
CA LYS A 66 4.36 17.11 1.94
C LYS A 66 5.45 16.41 2.75
N LYS A 67 5.31 15.08 2.94
CA LYS A 67 6.17 14.25 3.79
C LYS A 67 7.49 13.86 3.12
N LEU A 68 7.43 13.36 1.88
CA LEU A 68 8.60 12.89 1.12
C LEU A 68 9.14 13.91 0.12
N LYS A 69 8.45 15.03 -0.10
CA LYS A 69 8.76 16.01 -1.17
C LYS A 69 8.84 15.38 -2.58
N LEU A 70 8.24 14.19 -2.74
CA LEU A 70 8.19 13.44 -3.98
C LEU A 70 7.09 13.98 -4.90
N LYS A 71 7.41 14.20 -6.18
CA LYS A 71 6.43 14.51 -7.23
C LYS A 71 5.64 13.24 -7.59
N ILE A 72 4.33 13.35 -7.63
CA ILE A 72 3.38 12.25 -7.82
C ILE A 72 2.37 12.65 -8.87
N ARG A 73 2.10 11.76 -9.83
CA ARG A 73 1.16 12.04 -10.91
C ARG A 73 -0.23 11.56 -10.57
N ARG A 74 -1.24 12.30 -11.03
CA ARG A 74 -2.63 11.88 -10.96
C ARG A 74 -3.19 11.65 -12.35
N ILE A 75 -4.08 10.68 -12.44
CA ILE A 75 -4.85 10.36 -13.64
C ILE A 75 -6.33 10.38 -13.30
N VAL A 76 -7.16 10.58 -14.31
CA VAL A 76 -8.61 10.44 -14.18
C VAL A 76 -9.07 9.26 -15.02
N ILE A 77 -9.79 8.34 -14.39
CA ILE A 77 -10.41 7.17 -15.02
C ILE A 77 -11.91 7.30 -14.73
N ALA A 78 -12.75 7.33 -15.76
CA ALA A 78 -14.21 7.48 -15.64
C ALA A 78 -14.63 8.61 -14.66
N GLY A 79 -14.00 9.79 -14.75
CA GLY A 79 -14.28 10.94 -13.87
C GLY A 79 -13.68 10.85 -12.45
N VAL A 80 -13.13 9.69 -12.05
CA VAL A 80 -12.52 9.49 -10.74
C VAL A 80 -11.02 9.77 -10.79
N SER A 81 -10.53 10.66 -9.93
CA SER A 81 -9.10 11.00 -9.87
C SER A 81 -8.31 10.01 -8.99
N TYR A 82 -7.39 9.28 -9.61
CA TYR A 82 -6.47 8.35 -8.97
C TYR A 82 -5.07 8.96 -8.81
N THR A 83 -4.36 8.55 -7.77
CA THR A 83 -2.96 8.92 -7.51
C THR A 83 -2.06 7.75 -7.88
N ILE A 84 -1.11 7.96 -8.79
CA ILE A 84 -0.14 6.94 -9.19
C ILE A 84 1.06 7.03 -8.25
N ARG A 85 1.09 6.19 -7.22
CA ARG A 85 2.22 6.08 -6.30
C ARG A 85 3.26 5.12 -6.90
N PRO A 86 4.56 5.48 -6.91
CA PRO A 86 5.59 4.52 -7.27
C PRO A 86 5.87 3.51 -6.15
N SER A 87 6.18 2.27 -6.51
CA SER A 87 6.39 1.15 -5.58
C SER A 87 7.47 1.43 -4.53
N PHE A 88 8.55 2.16 -4.89
CA PHE A 88 9.66 2.48 -4.01
C PHE A 88 9.34 3.48 -2.87
N ALA A 89 8.15 4.08 -2.84
CA ALA A 89 7.72 4.98 -1.77
C ALA A 89 6.64 4.33 -0.90
N MET A 90 6.78 4.32 0.42
CA MET A 90 5.81 3.69 1.33
C MET A 90 4.39 4.27 1.20
N PRO A 91 3.34 3.50 1.55
CA PRO A 91 2.00 4.01 1.78
C PRO A 91 1.97 5.32 2.59
N TYR A 92 1.04 6.22 2.25
CA TYR A 92 0.98 7.57 2.84
C TYR A 92 2.27 8.40 2.69
N MET A 93 3.19 7.99 1.81
CA MET A 93 4.44 8.70 1.51
C MET A 93 5.25 8.96 2.79
N THR A 94 5.38 7.96 3.64
CA THR A 94 6.04 8.08 4.96
C THR A 94 7.55 7.89 4.91
N GLY A 95 8.07 7.14 3.94
CA GLY A 95 9.49 6.84 3.76
C GLY A 95 9.74 6.21 2.38
N PHE A 96 11.00 6.11 1.96
CA PHE A 96 11.36 5.25 0.82
C PHE A 96 11.60 3.83 1.31
N VAL A 97 11.27 2.83 0.47
CA VAL A 97 11.41 1.41 0.80
C VAL A 97 12.84 1.10 1.24
N LYS A 98 13.85 1.60 0.51
CA LYS A 98 15.27 1.40 0.83
C LYS A 98 15.66 1.85 2.25
N ASP A 99 14.97 2.87 2.80
CA ASP A 99 15.30 3.44 4.11
C ASP A 99 14.56 2.69 5.24
N VAL A 100 13.43 2.06 4.93
CA VAL A 100 12.54 1.45 5.94
C VAL A 100 12.56 -0.08 5.93
N GLU A 101 13.05 -0.71 4.86
CA GLU A 101 13.06 -2.16 4.68
C GLU A 101 13.81 -2.87 5.82
N LYS A 102 15.06 -2.48 6.09
CA LYS A 102 15.88 -3.10 7.16
C LYS A 102 15.27 -2.89 8.56
N PRO A 103 14.87 -1.67 8.97
CA PRO A 103 14.19 -1.48 10.25
C PRO A 103 12.91 -2.31 10.40
N LEU A 104 12.10 -2.40 9.34
CA LEU A 104 10.85 -3.16 9.37
C LEU A 104 11.10 -4.67 9.37
N PHE A 105 12.14 -5.14 8.69
CA PHE A 105 12.58 -6.53 8.79
C PHE A 105 12.93 -6.91 10.24
N LEU A 106 13.62 -6.02 10.97
CA LEU A 106 13.96 -6.25 12.37
C LEU A 106 12.72 -6.34 13.29
N ARG A 107 11.58 -5.75 12.91
CA ARG A 107 10.33 -5.89 13.67
C ARG A 107 9.81 -7.32 13.71
N LYS A 108 10.19 -8.17 12.75
CA LYS A 108 9.91 -9.62 12.79
C LYS A 108 10.48 -10.30 14.05
N PHE A 109 11.58 -9.78 14.59
CA PHE A 109 12.23 -10.28 15.80
C PHE A 109 11.81 -9.51 17.06
N ALA A 110 10.67 -8.80 17.01
CA ALA A 110 10.14 -8.00 18.10
C ALA A 110 11.07 -6.88 18.62
N VAL A 111 12.08 -6.46 17.85
CA VAL A 111 13.04 -5.40 18.23
C VAL A 111 12.31 -4.10 18.60
N PRO A 112 12.41 -3.60 19.84
CA PRO A 112 11.59 -2.49 20.30
C PRO A 112 11.85 -1.21 19.46
N PHE A 113 10.83 -0.37 19.32
CA PHE A 113 10.91 0.83 18.46
C PHE A 113 12.00 1.82 18.88
N TRP A 114 12.34 1.89 20.18
CA TRP A 114 13.44 2.73 20.65
C TRP A 114 14.79 2.26 20.10
N ALA A 115 14.99 0.95 19.94
CA ALA A 115 16.22 0.39 19.37
C ALA A 115 16.31 0.69 17.87
N LEU A 116 15.18 0.65 17.15
CA LEU A 116 15.14 1.11 15.76
C LEU A 116 15.48 2.60 15.64
N SER A 117 14.96 3.42 16.56
CA SER A 117 15.31 4.84 16.63
C SER A 117 16.79 5.09 16.91
N HIS A 118 17.39 4.29 17.79
CA HIS A 118 18.81 4.38 18.10
C HIS A 118 19.68 4.02 16.88
N CYS A 119 19.34 2.95 16.15
CA CYS A 119 20.17 2.46 15.05
C CYS A 119 19.90 3.15 13.69
N PHE A 120 18.67 3.60 13.43
CA PHE A 120 18.24 4.11 12.11
C PHE A 120 17.69 5.54 12.17
N GLY A 121 17.74 6.19 13.33
CA GLY A 121 17.17 7.51 13.55
C GLY A 121 15.63 7.52 13.55
N LYS A 122 15.05 8.71 13.40
CA LYS A 122 13.61 8.99 13.59
C LYS A 122 13.15 8.65 15.02
N ASN A 123 11.95 9.11 15.37
CA ASN A 123 11.38 8.80 16.68
C ASN A 123 10.71 7.41 16.70
N PRO A 124 10.54 6.78 17.89
CA PRO A 124 9.94 5.45 17.99
C PRO A 124 8.53 5.39 17.38
N MET A 125 7.78 6.48 17.50
CA MET A 125 6.43 6.63 16.99
C MET A 125 6.36 6.61 15.45
N TYR A 126 7.41 7.04 14.75
CA TYR A 126 7.52 6.95 13.29
C TYR A 126 7.55 5.49 12.85
N TRP A 127 8.38 4.67 13.51
CA TRP A 127 8.50 3.24 13.22
C TRP A 127 7.21 2.48 13.56
N TYR A 128 6.62 2.76 14.72
CA TYR A 128 5.31 2.20 15.11
C TYR A 128 4.24 2.47 14.05
N ARG A 129 4.13 3.71 13.59
CA ARG A 129 3.14 4.09 12.55
C ARG A 129 3.40 3.40 11.22
N LEU A 130 4.66 3.17 10.85
CA LEU A 130 4.99 2.45 9.62
C LEU A 130 4.49 1.00 9.68
N GLU A 131 4.84 0.27 10.74
CA GLU A 131 4.39 -1.11 10.95
C GLU A 131 2.86 -1.21 10.99
N ALA A 132 2.20 -0.38 11.81
CA ALA A 132 0.75 -0.37 11.93
C ALA A 132 0.03 0.01 10.63
N THR A 133 0.68 0.74 9.72
CA THR A 133 0.07 1.10 8.42
C THR A 133 0.12 -0.07 7.44
N ILE A 134 1.16 -0.91 7.49
CA ILE A 134 1.28 -2.10 6.62
C ILE A 134 0.15 -3.09 6.94
N GLY A 135 -0.16 -3.30 8.22
CA GLY A 135 -1.22 -4.19 8.66
C GLY A 135 -2.64 -3.80 8.22
N ARG A 136 -2.84 -2.64 7.57
CA ARG A 136 -4.15 -2.22 7.03
C ARG A 136 -4.45 -2.77 5.65
N TYR A 137 -3.45 -3.30 4.95
CA TYR A 137 -3.64 -3.89 3.64
C TYR A 137 -4.13 -5.33 3.79
N SER A 138 -5.11 -5.73 2.97
CA SER A 138 -5.60 -7.10 2.96
C SER A 138 -4.50 -8.04 2.49
N LEU A 139 -4.10 -8.99 3.34
CA LEU A 139 -3.09 -10.00 3.00
C LEU A 139 -3.52 -10.77 1.74
N VAL A 140 -4.74 -11.31 1.74
CA VAL A 140 -5.33 -12.06 0.62
C VAL A 140 -5.42 -11.20 -0.64
N GLY A 141 -5.89 -9.95 -0.51
CA GLY A 141 -5.98 -9.03 -1.65
C GLY A 141 -4.61 -8.64 -2.23
N THR A 142 -3.53 -8.79 -1.46
CA THR A 142 -2.16 -8.54 -1.93
C THR A 142 -1.47 -9.78 -2.51
N THR A 143 -1.86 -10.99 -2.11
CA THR A 143 -1.20 -12.25 -2.51
C THR A 143 -1.97 -13.04 -3.57
N ILE A 144 -3.30 -13.13 -3.47
CA ILE A 144 -4.15 -13.93 -4.36
C ILE A 144 -4.94 -13.00 -5.28
N LYS A 145 -4.56 -12.97 -6.57
CA LYS A 145 -5.15 -12.09 -7.59
C LYS A 145 -6.19 -12.75 -8.49
N SER A 146 -6.45 -14.04 -8.32
CA SER A 146 -7.47 -14.79 -9.06
C SER A 146 -8.23 -15.70 -8.10
N PRO A 147 -9.58 -15.76 -8.16
CA PRO A 147 -10.38 -16.69 -7.36
C PRO A 147 -9.98 -18.16 -7.57
N GLU A 148 -9.52 -18.52 -8.77
CA GLU A 148 -9.06 -19.87 -9.11
C GLU A 148 -7.80 -20.28 -8.32
N LYS A 149 -7.06 -19.29 -7.80
CA LYS A 149 -5.86 -19.50 -6.99
C LYS A 149 -6.19 -19.51 -5.49
N LEU A 150 -7.46 -19.41 -5.11
CA LEU A 150 -7.87 -19.57 -3.72
C LEU A 150 -7.61 -21.02 -3.29
N PRO A 151 -7.09 -21.22 -2.07
CA PRO A 151 -6.87 -22.56 -1.55
C PRO A 151 -8.21 -23.29 -1.39
N GLN A 152 -8.29 -24.52 -1.87
CA GLN A 152 -9.48 -25.37 -1.74
C GLN A 152 -9.77 -25.72 -0.28
N HIS A 153 -8.72 -25.86 0.52
CA HIS A 153 -8.80 -26.19 1.94
C HIS A 153 -8.23 -25.03 2.76
N LEU A 154 -8.95 -24.68 3.82
CA LEU A 154 -8.54 -23.69 4.81
C LEU A 154 -8.45 -24.38 6.17
N SER A 155 -7.34 -24.18 6.86
CA SER A 155 -7.25 -24.43 8.29
C SER A 155 -7.58 -23.15 9.03
N ALA A 156 -8.37 -23.25 10.09
CA ALA A 156 -8.74 -22.13 10.95
C ALA A 156 -8.23 -22.39 12.36
N ASP A 157 -7.75 -21.34 13.00
CA ASP A 157 -7.28 -21.34 14.38
C ASP A 157 -7.72 -20.04 15.07
N GLU A 158 -7.64 -20.01 16.39
CA GLU A 158 -8.02 -18.86 17.21
C GLU A 158 -6.92 -18.53 18.21
N LYS A 159 -6.36 -17.33 18.08
CA LYS A 159 -5.42 -16.82 19.07
C LYS A 159 -6.17 -16.07 20.17
N HIS A 160 -6.08 -16.59 21.39
CA HIS A 160 -6.53 -15.88 22.59
C HIS A 160 -5.50 -14.82 22.99
N THR A 161 -5.95 -13.59 23.22
CA THR A 161 -5.10 -12.49 23.70
C THR A 161 -5.89 -11.55 24.61
N ARG A 162 -5.25 -10.48 25.08
CA ARG A 162 -5.92 -9.38 25.76
C ARG A 162 -5.64 -8.07 25.03
N LEU A 163 -6.68 -7.28 24.81
CA LEU A 163 -6.57 -5.92 24.28
C LEU A 163 -7.07 -4.96 25.36
N LEU A 164 -6.20 -4.07 25.83
CA LEU A 164 -6.52 -3.13 26.91
C LEU A 164 -7.08 -3.82 28.18
N GLY A 165 -6.57 -5.01 28.48
CA GLY A 165 -7.03 -5.79 29.63
C GLY A 165 -8.25 -6.65 29.35
N GLU A 166 -9.01 -6.44 28.28
CA GLU A 166 -10.16 -7.28 27.92
C GLU A 166 -9.73 -8.52 27.12
N LYS A 167 -10.31 -9.70 27.41
CA LYS A 167 -10.01 -10.91 26.65
C LYS A 167 -10.55 -10.76 25.23
N THR A 168 -9.69 -10.95 24.24
CA THR A 168 -10.05 -10.87 22.83
C THR A 168 -9.54 -12.07 22.06
N TYR A 169 -10.16 -12.28 20.92
CA TYR A 169 -9.93 -13.42 20.06
C TYR A 169 -9.55 -12.94 18.67
N ILE A 170 -8.51 -13.55 18.10
CA ILE A 170 -8.09 -13.28 16.73
C ILE A 170 -8.28 -14.58 15.96
N ALA A 171 -9.30 -14.62 15.11
CA ALA A 171 -9.48 -15.70 14.16
C ALA A 171 -8.37 -15.61 13.10
N THR A 172 -7.64 -16.70 12.94
CA THR A 172 -6.60 -16.86 11.91
C THR A 172 -7.01 -17.96 10.96
N THR A 173 -6.81 -17.74 9.67
CA THR A 173 -7.01 -18.77 8.64
C THR A 173 -5.73 -18.91 7.85
N VAL A 174 -5.38 -20.14 7.49
CA VAL A 174 -4.26 -20.47 6.64
C VAL A 174 -4.74 -21.40 5.53
N GLY A 175 -4.25 -21.19 4.32
CA GLY A 175 -4.50 -22.08 3.19
C GLY A 175 -3.19 -22.43 2.51
N ASN A 176 -3.24 -23.31 1.50
CA ASN A 176 -2.04 -23.69 0.76
C ASN A 176 -1.28 -22.46 0.24
N ASN A 177 0.05 -22.42 0.51
CA ASN A 177 0.95 -21.32 0.17
C ASN A 177 0.79 -20.00 0.97
N CYS A 178 0.24 -20.05 2.19
CA CYS A 178 0.24 -18.93 3.15
C CYS A 178 0.81 -19.34 4.51
#